data_AF-A0AAE5S3J8-F1
#
_entry.id   AF-A0AAE5S3J8-F1
#
_cell.length_a   1.000
_cell.length_b   1.000
_cell.length_c   1.000
_cell.angle_alpha   90.00
_cell.angle_beta   90.00
_cell.angle_gamma   90.00
#
_symmetry.space_group_name_H-M   'P 1'
#
loop_
_entity.id
_entity.type
_entity.pdbx_description
1 polymer ?
#
loop_
_entity_poly.entity_id
_entity_poly.type
_entity_poly.pdbx_seq_one_letter_code
_entity_poly.pdbx_strand_id
1 'polypeptide(L)'
;MTVLRFVPVFLSLGLASIQVHADPTQPAAPQVTSASAYSVDLMKLYREARLEDPRMLSAYLRAQSAVDSERDAFGGLLPQVTANSSYNRILREDDTQREIYNNSSYSLNLTQYLYNKQAWEAYQKAKSTTEQKGHQAEDAQAEATVDLAKRYFQALSADDELELIMAERRATQKSLDRVSAMYDKKMAVVTDLLDLKARVDLLAAQEVDARNQIRLSRAALSEIVGRPITEPLSRIRNDIALQVPSKSMDTWVAQAIDSNPLLKARESSLDVANAAVREGKGGHYPTLTFTLGAQQSDVGYDNTLSPRSDSYVATIGVRVPIYSGGSTSARVRGLYNEQLATEQDVESVRRQVVKETTNAYLTAFSSVEKIRANKNALASSEQSSIAAQKAFSYGVVNAVDVLTSVQNEFKARRDLLRAQYDFITNLFILNRWAGRPPQESVDSVNVWLGGTNPAVEKAADSALKKTP
;
A
#
# COMPACT_ATOMS: atom_id res chain seq x y z
N MET A 1 25.08 -48.22 -10.78
CA MET A 1 24.90 -49.04 -9.56
C MET A 1 25.91 -48.57 -8.54
N THR A 2 25.55 -47.52 -7.80
CA THR A 2 26.35 -46.96 -6.71
C THR A 2 25.33 -46.43 -5.70
N VAL A 3 25.23 -47.13 -4.58
CA VAL A 3 24.18 -46.98 -3.56
C VAL A 3 24.60 -45.87 -2.61
N LEU A 4 23.90 -44.73 -2.63
CA LEU A 4 24.07 -43.67 -1.64
C LEU A 4 23.04 -43.89 -0.51
N ARG A 5 23.53 -44.33 0.65
CA ARG A 5 22.74 -44.59 1.86
C ARG A 5 22.34 -43.28 2.55
N PHE A 6 21.03 -43.08 2.71
CA PHE A 6 20.44 -42.13 3.64
C PHE A 6 20.61 -42.63 5.09
N VAL A 7 21.05 -41.75 5.99
CA VAL A 7 21.01 -41.96 7.44
C VAL A 7 20.16 -40.83 8.04
N PRO A 8 19.04 -41.12 8.72
CA PRO A 8 18.35 -40.12 9.53
C PRO A 8 18.77 -40.26 11.00
N VAL A 9 19.36 -39.19 11.54
CA VAL A 9 19.66 -39.05 12.97
C VAL A 9 18.41 -38.49 13.67
N PHE A 10 17.74 -39.34 14.44
CA PHE A 10 16.74 -38.93 15.43
C PHE A 10 17.48 -38.50 16.70
N LEU A 11 17.34 -37.22 17.09
CA LEU A 11 17.81 -36.71 18.37
C LEU A 11 16.60 -36.40 19.27
N SER A 12 16.27 -37.35 20.13
CA SER A 12 15.36 -37.20 21.26
C SER A 12 16.13 -36.57 22.44
N LEU A 13 15.76 -35.37 22.86
CA LEU A 13 16.29 -34.74 24.07
C LEU A 13 15.17 -34.64 25.13
N GLY A 14 15.45 -35.28 26.26
CA GLY A 14 14.54 -35.49 27.37
C GLY A 14 14.23 -34.23 28.18
N LEU A 15 13.01 -34.22 28.71
CA LEU A 15 12.54 -33.32 29.75
C LEU A 15 13.23 -33.65 31.06
N ALA A 16 14.09 -32.75 31.54
CA ALA A 16 14.59 -32.77 32.91
C ALA A 16 13.74 -31.81 33.76
N SER A 17 12.96 -32.40 34.67
CA SER A 17 12.18 -31.72 35.70
C SER A 17 13.11 -31.19 36.79
N ILE A 18 13.25 -29.87 36.90
CA ILE A 18 13.91 -29.21 38.03
C ILE A 18 12.81 -28.81 39.02
N GLN A 19 12.77 -29.51 40.17
CA GLN A 19 12.05 -29.06 41.35
C GLN A 19 12.90 -28.02 42.08
N VAL A 20 12.44 -26.77 42.12
CA VAL A 20 13.02 -25.72 42.97
C VAL A 20 12.22 -25.63 44.26
N HIS A 21 12.93 -25.74 45.38
CA HIS A 21 12.45 -25.54 46.74
C HIS A 21 11.85 -24.14 46.93
N ALA A 22 10.65 -24.08 47.52
CA ALA A 22 10.01 -22.84 47.92
C ALA A 22 10.49 -22.42 49.31
N ASP A 23 10.98 -21.18 49.42
CA ASP A 23 11.18 -20.45 50.68
C ASP A 23 10.11 -19.34 50.75
N PRO A 24 9.41 -19.12 51.88
CA PRO A 24 8.21 -18.29 51.92
C PRO A 24 8.55 -16.83 52.17
N THR A 25 8.92 -16.09 51.13
CA THR A 25 8.91 -14.62 51.17
C THR A 25 7.57 -14.09 50.68
N GLN A 26 6.82 -13.54 51.63
CA GLN A 26 5.65 -12.67 51.50
C GLN A 26 5.48 -12.02 50.11
N PRO A 27 4.39 -12.28 49.36
CA PRO A 27 4.13 -11.55 48.13
C PRO A 27 3.74 -10.12 48.48
N ALA A 28 4.62 -9.18 48.15
CA ALA A 28 4.30 -7.76 48.08
C ALA A 28 3.08 -7.58 47.16
N ALA A 29 2.11 -6.78 47.62
CA ALA A 29 0.90 -6.48 46.87
C ALA A 29 1.23 -6.10 45.42
N PRO A 30 0.45 -6.58 44.42
CA PRO A 30 0.67 -6.18 43.04
C PRO A 30 0.55 -4.66 42.97
N GLN A 31 1.69 -3.99 42.72
CA GLN A 31 1.67 -2.62 42.26
C GLN A 31 0.89 -2.65 40.96
N VAL A 32 -0.30 -2.07 40.98
CA VAL A 32 -1.09 -1.80 39.79
C VAL A 32 -0.25 -0.80 39.00
N THR A 33 0.61 -1.30 38.12
CA THR A 33 1.20 -0.50 37.06
C THR A 33 0.03 -0.05 36.22
N SER A 34 -0.40 1.19 36.46
CA SER A 34 -1.30 1.92 35.59
C SER A 34 -0.79 1.72 34.17
N ALA A 35 -1.53 0.98 33.34
CA ALA A 35 -1.24 0.92 31.92
C ALA A 35 -1.31 2.36 31.42
N SER A 36 -0.16 2.99 31.16
CA SER A 36 -0.14 4.18 30.33
C SER A 36 -0.86 3.75 29.06
N ALA A 37 -2.01 4.35 28.77
CA ALA A 37 -2.72 4.08 27.53
C ALA A 37 -1.78 4.42 26.38
N TYR A 38 -1.09 3.42 25.83
CA TYR A 38 -0.18 3.60 24.71
C TYR A 38 -1.04 3.99 23.52
N SER A 39 -1.04 5.28 23.18
CA SER A 39 -1.61 5.71 21.93
C SER A 39 -0.72 5.22 20.79
N VAL A 40 -1.34 4.73 19.72
CA VAL A 40 -0.60 4.33 18.55
C VAL A 40 -0.55 5.45 17.54
N ASP A 41 0.68 5.70 17.11
CA ASP A 41 1.03 6.76 16.20
C ASP A 41 1.08 6.28 14.75
N LEU A 42 0.95 7.20 13.80
CA LEU A 42 0.91 6.92 12.37
C LEU A 42 2.19 6.22 11.90
N MET A 43 3.36 6.61 12.41
CA MET A 43 4.63 5.96 12.07
C MET A 43 4.68 4.49 12.50
N LYS A 44 4.10 4.14 13.65
CA LYS A 44 4.06 2.75 14.11
C LYS A 44 3.19 1.91 13.16
N LEU A 45 2.00 2.41 12.82
CA LEU A 45 1.11 1.73 11.86
C LEU A 45 1.71 1.66 10.46
N TYR A 46 2.48 2.67 10.03
CA TYR A 46 3.18 2.66 8.76
C TYR A 46 4.22 1.53 8.69
N ARG A 47 5.00 1.33 9.77
CA ARG A 47 6.00 0.25 9.83
C ARG A 47 5.34 -1.13 9.83
N GLU A 48 4.21 -1.28 10.53
CA GLU A 48 3.43 -2.52 10.54
C GLU A 48 2.81 -2.80 9.16
N ALA A 49 2.08 -1.82 8.58
CA ALA A 49 1.44 -1.94 7.27
C ALA A 49 2.46 -2.20 6.15
N ARG A 50 3.68 -1.65 6.23
CA ARG A 50 4.73 -1.91 5.23
C ARG A 50 5.13 -3.39 5.16
N LEU A 51 5.01 -4.13 6.25
CA LEU A 51 5.37 -5.55 6.32
C LEU A 51 4.18 -6.47 6.03
N GLU A 52 2.95 -6.01 6.23
CA GLU A 52 1.75 -6.84 6.19
C GLU A 52 0.78 -6.50 5.04
N ASP A 53 0.78 -5.27 4.46
CA ASP A 53 -0.16 -4.89 3.40
C ASP A 53 0.10 -5.73 2.12
N PRO A 54 -0.87 -6.58 1.69
CA PRO A 54 -0.71 -7.44 0.51
C PRO A 54 -0.46 -6.66 -0.78
N ARG A 55 -0.94 -5.41 -0.88
CA ARG A 55 -0.73 -4.56 -2.06
C ARG A 55 0.74 -4.14 -2.18
N MET A 56 1.36 -3.74 -1.08
CA MET A 56 2.78 -3.40 -1.04
C MET A 56 3.65 -4.63 -1.29
N LEU A 57 3.36 -5.74 -0.60
CA LEU A 57 4.09 -7.00 -0.75
C LEU A 57 3.99 -7.55 -2.17
N SER A 58 2.79 -7.55 -2.77
CA SER A 58 2.61 -8.04 -4.14
C SER A 58 3.32 -7.17 -5.18
N ALA A 59 3.36 -5.85 -4.99
CA ALA A 59 4.11 -4.96 -5.87
C ALA A 59 5.62 -5.18 -5.75
N TYR A 60 6.13 -5.32 -4.52
CA TYR A 60 7.53 -5.66 -4.25
C TYR A 60 7.93 -7.00 -4.88
N LEU A 61 7.12 -8.05 -4.68
CA LEU A 61 7.40 -9.38 -5.24
C LEU A 61 7.33 -9.38 -6.77
N ARG A 62 6.48 -8.55 -7.40
CA ARG A 62 6.48 -8.36 -8.86
C ARG A 62 7.75 -7.68 -9.35
N ALA A 63 8.27 -6.70 -8.61
CA ALA A 63 9.56 -6.08 -8.92
C ALA A 63 10.71 -7.09 -8.77
N GLN A 64 10.71 -7.90 -7.71
CA GLN A 64 11.70 -8.97 -7.51
C GLN A 64 11.64 -10.02 -8.62
N SER A 65 10.43 -10.45 -9.01
CA SER A 65 10.23 -11.37 -10.13
C SER A 65 10.72 -10.80 -11.46
N ALA A 66 10.69 -9.48 -11.65
CA ALA A 66 11.24 -8.83 -12.83
C ALA A 66 12.78 -8.89 -12.84
N VAL A 67 13.43 -8.72 -11.70
CA VAL A 67 14.89 -8.93 -11.54
C VAL A 67 15.27 -10.36 -11.92
N ASP A 68 14.51 -11.36 -11.46
CA ASP A 68 14.76 -12.75 -11.81
C ASP A 68 14.49 -13.02 -13.29
N SER A 69 13.49 -12.36 -13.89
CA SER A 69 13.20 -12.45 -15.33
C SER A 69 14.30 -11.81 -16.18
N GLU A 70 14.92 -10.72 -15.71
CA GLU A 70 16.12 -10.14 -16.34
C GLU A 70 17.28 -11.13 -16.31
N ARG A 71 17.50 -11.80 -15.18
CA ARG A 71 18.54 -12.82 -15.05
C ARG A 71 18.26 -14.04 -15.94
N ASP A 72 17.01 -14.46 -16.06
CA ASP A 72 16.58 -15.53 -16.97
C ASP A 72 16.85 -15.15 -18.44
N ALA A 73 16.49 -13.93 -18.84
CA ALA A 73 16.77 -13.41 -20.17
C ALA A 73 18.28 -13.32 -20.45
N PHE A 74 19.09 -12.92 -19.46
CA PHE A 74 20.55 -12.96 -19.55
C PHE A 74 21.08 -14.40 -19.65
N GLY A 75 20.47 -15.34 -18.93
CA GLY A 75 20.75 -16.77 -19.00
C GLY A 75 20.64 -17.31 -20.42
N GLY A 76 19.67 -16.85 -21.20
CA GLY A 76 19.53 -17.19 -22.62
C GLY A 76 20.71 -16.78 -23.52
N LEU A 77 21.60 -15.89 -23.03
CA LEU A 77 22.84 -15.49 -23.72
C LEU A 77 24.07 -16.31 -23.26
N LEU A 78 23.94 -17.10 -22.19
CA LEU A 78 25.01 -17.92 -21.62
C LEU A 78 25.04 -19.33 -22.24
N PRO A 79 26.13 -20.09 -22.04
CA PRO A 79 26.23 -21.43 -22.60
C PRO A 79 25.16 -22.35 -22.00
N GLN A 80 24.37 -22.98 -22.86
CA GLN A 80 23.34 -23.94 -22.48
C GLN A 80 23.89 -25.34 -22.63
N VAL A 81 23.95 -26.10 -21.54
CA VAL A 81 24.41 -27.50 -21.54
C VAL A 81 23.23 -28.41 -21.29
N THR A 82 22.99 -29.33 -22.21
CA THR A 82 21.90 -30.31 -22.15
C THR A 82 22.47 -31.72 -22.20
N ALA A 83 22.03 -32.58 -21.29
CA ALA A 83 22.35 -34.00 -21.30
C ALA A 83 21.08 -34.78 -21.64
N ASN A 84 21.15 -35.64 -22.65
CA ASN A 84 20.05 -36.49 -23.06
C ASN A 84 20.47 -37.95 -22.92
N SER A 85 19.56 -38.78 -22.43
CA SER A 85 19.70 -40.24 -22.39
C SER A 85 18.44 -40.83 -22.98
N SER A 86 18.60 -41.72 -23.95
CA SER A 86 17.50 -42.50 -24.51
C SER A 86 17.83 -43.98 -24.41
N TYR A 87 16.80 -44.78 -24.17
CA TYR A 87 16.86 -46.23 -24.20
C TYR A 87 15.60 -46.71 -24.90
N ASN A 88 15.77 -47.41 -26.02
CA ASN A 88 14.65 -47.85 -26.82
C ASN A 88 14.71 -49.37 -26.95
N ARG A 89 13.53 -50.00 -26.90
CA ARG A 89 13.34 -51.38 -27.33
C ARG A 89 12.65 -51.35 -28.67
N ILE A 90 13.32 -51.90 -29.67
CA ILE A 90 12.88 -51.80 -31.06
C ILE A 90 12.49 -53.19 -31.52
N LEU A 91 11.28 -53.30 -32.06
CA LEU A 91 10.86 -54.41 -32.91
C LEU A 91 11.00 -53.92 -34.35
N ARG A 92 11.93 -54.53 -35.09
CA ARG A 92 12.11 -54.30 -36.52
C ARG A 92 11.56 -55.52 -37.26
N GLU A 93 10.65 -55.30 -38.18
CA GLU A 93 9.98 -56.36 -38.92
C GLU A 93 9.95 -55.98 -40.40
N ASP A 94 10.69 -56.74 -41.21
CA ASP A 94 10.72 -56.66 -42.66
C ASP A 94 10.25 -58.02 -43.23
N ASP A 95 9.99 -58.09 -44.55
CA ASP A 95 9.45 -59.29 -45.24
C ASP A 95 10.21 -60.61 -44.98
N THR A 96 11.46 -60.54 -44.49
CA THR A 96 12.34 -61.70 -44.28
C THR A 96 12.84 -61.86 -42.84
N GLN A 97 12.72 -60.85 -41.98
CA GLN A 97 13.32 -60.86 -40.65
C GLN A 97 12.50 -60.09 -39.62
N ARG A 98 12.42 -60.66 -38.42
CA ARG A 98 11.83 -60.02 -37.24
C ARG A 98 12.87 -59.99 -36.13
N GLU A 99 13.34 -58.79 -35.79
CA GLU A 99 14.39 -58.58 -34.79
C GLU A 99 13.86 -57.76 -33.63
N ILE A 100 14.17 -58.20 -32.41
CA ILE A 100 13.90 -57.43 -31.20
C ILE A 100 15.23 -57.18 -30.50
N TYR A 101 15.59 -55.92 -30.36
CA TYR A 101 16.81 -55.51 -29.68
C TYR A 101 16.58 -54.23 -28.91
N ASN A 102 17.55 -53.89 -28.08
CA ASN A 102 17.56 -52.64 -27.34
C ASN A 102 18.73 -51.80 -27.84
N ASN A 103 18.54 -50.49 -27.85
CA ASN A 103 19.61 -49.54 -28.06
C ASN A 103 19.54 -48.44 -27.01
N SER A 104 20.67 -47.78 -26.83
CA SER A 104 20.90 -46.71 -25.88
C SER A 104 21.69 -45.59 -26.56
N SER A 105 21.31 -44.36 -26.28
CA SER A 105 22.09 -43.19 -26.68
C SER A 105 22.19 -42.20 -25.55
N TYR A 106 23.41 -41.73 -25.31
CA TYR A 106 23.74 -40.71 -24.33
C TYR A 106 24.37 -39.55 -25.08
N SER A 107 23.85 -38.33 -24.95
CA SER A 107 24.44 -37.14 -25.55
C SER A 107 24.58 -36.01 -24.57
N LEU A 108 25.65 -35.25 -24.70
CA LEU A 108 25.90 -34.00 -24.01
C LEU A 108 26.10 -32.92 -25.08
N ASN A 109 25.23 -31.91 -25.09
CA ASN A 109 25.27 -30.82 -26.06
C ASN A 109 25.41 -29.49 -25.35
N LEU A 110 26.46 -28.73 -25.68
CA LEU A 110 26.65 -27.34 -25.29
C LEU A 110 26.30 -26.45 -26.48
N THR A 111 25.41 -25.48 -26.30
CA THR A 111 25.08 -24.44 -27.29
C THR A 111 25.37 -23.06 -26.72
N GLN A 112 26.10 -22.24 -27.48
CA GLN A 112 26.39 -20.84 -27.14
C GLN A 112 26.04 -19.95 -28.34
N TYR A 113 25.27 -18.89 -28.12
CA TYR A 113 25.10 -17.85 -29.13
C TYR A 113 26.37 -16.97 -29.19
N LEU A 114 27.03 -16.95 -30.34
CA LEU A 114 28.12 -16.00 -30.58
C LEU A 114 27.58 -14.65 -31.06
N TYR A 115 26.48 -14.67 -31.82
CA TYR A 115 25.74 -13.48 -32.21
C TYR A 115 24.25 -13.81 -32.34
N ASN A 116 23.41 -13.14 -31.57
CA ASN A 116 21.96 -13.24 -31.67
C ASN A 116 21.33 -11.91 -31.27
N LYS A 117 20.98 -11.08 -32.26
CA LYS A 117 20.40 -9.75 -32.01
C LYS A 117 19.06 -9.83 -31.28
N GLN A 118 18.24 -10.82 -31.61
CA GLN A 118 16.93 -11.00 -30.98
C GLN A 118 17.07 -11.34 -29.49
N ALA A 119 17.94 -12.29 -29.13
CA ALA A 119 18.19 -12.65 -27.73
C ALA A 119 18.79 -11.49 -26.93
N TRP A 120 19.70 -10.72 -27.52
CA TRP A 120 20.29 -9.53 -26.87
C TRP A 120 19.24 -8.47 -26.56
N GLU A 121 18.36 -8.15 -27.51
CA GLU A 121 17.30 -7.17 -27.29
C GLU A 121 16.20 -7.69 -26.35
N ALA A 122 15.99 -9.02 -26.29
CA ALA A 122 15.12 -9.61 -25.27
C ALA A 122 15.67 -9.38 -23.84
N TYR A 123 16.99 -9.50 -23.64
CA TYR A 123 17.64 -9.11 -22.39
C TYR A 123 17.49 -7.61 -22.09
N GLN A 124 17.72 -6.73 -23.07
CA GLN A 124 17.52 -5.28 -22.89
C GLN A 124 16.07 -4.93 -22.53
N LYS A 125 15.10 -5.61 -23.15
CA LYS A 125 13.68 -5.47 -22.81
C LYS A 125 13.39 -5.92 -21.38
N ALA A 126 13.97 -7.04 -20.95
CA ALA A 126 13.80 -7.53 -19.57
C ALA A 126 14.41 -6.55 -18.56
N LYS A 127 15.57 -5.96 -18.85
CA LYS A 127 16.19 -4.91 -18.04
C LYS A 127 15.30 -3.67 -17.87
N SER A 128 14.76 -3.12 -18.97
CA SER A 128 13.80 -2.00 -18.87
C SER A 128 12.50 -2.40 -18.16
N THR A 129 12.12 -3.69 -18.23
CA THR A 129 10.98 -4.21 -17.47
C THR A 129 11.27 -4.23 -15.97
N THR A 130 12.50 -4.55 -15.55
CA THR A 130 12.95 -4.44 -14.15
C THR A 130 12.78 -3.01 -13.64
N GLU A 131 13.27 -2.02 -14.39
CA GLU A 131 13.16 -0.59 -14.05
C GLU A 131 11.68 -0.16 -13.95
N GLN A 132 10.86 -0.54 -14.93
CA GLN A 132 9.41 -0.29 -14.92
C GLN A 132 8.76 -0.86 -13.64
N LYS A 133 9.06 -2.11 -13.30
CA LYS A 133 8.45 -2.80 -12.16
C LYS A 133 8.95 -2.25 -10.83
N GLY A 134 10.19 -1.79 -10.77
CA GLY A 134 10.75 -1.04 -9.64
C GLY A 134 9.95 0.22 -9.35
N HIS A 135 9.78 1.10 -10.35
CA HIS A 135 9.00 2.33 -10.19
C HIS A 135 7.50 2.07 -9.92
N GLN A 136 6.93 0.99 -10.45
CA GLN A 136 5.56 0.56 -10.08
C GLN A 136 5.44 0.16 -8.61
N ALA A 137 6.47 -0.48 -8.04
CA ALA A 137 6.49 -0.80 -6.62
C ALA A 137 6.61 0.45 -5.74
N GLU A 138 7.39 1.43 -6.17
CA GLU A 138 7.52 2.73 -5.50
C GLU A 138 6.19 3.51 -5.49
N ASP A 139 5.47 3.59 -6.62
CA ASP A 139 4.13 4.23 -6.67
C ASP A 139 3.12 3.47 -5.80
N ALA A 140 3.12 2.13 -5.84
CA ALA A 140 2.24 1.32 -5.00
C ALA A 140 2.48 1.56 -3.50
N GLN A 141 3.75 1.72 -3.09
CA GLN A 141 4.11 2.07 -1.71
C GLN A 141 3.60 3.47 -1.34
N ALA A 142 3.76 4.46 -2.23
CA ALA A 142 3.27 5.82 -2.01
C ALA A 142 1.74 5.87 -1.92
N GLU A 143 1.04 5.13 -2.78
CA GLU A 143 -0.41 4.99 -2.77
C GLU A 143 -0.92 4.38 -1.46
N ALA A 144 -0.36 3.24 -1.05
CA ALA A 144 -0.78 2.57 0.17
C ALA A 144 -0.47 3.40 1.42
N THR A 145 0.57 4.25 1.38
CA THR A 145 0.84 5.23 2.45
C THR A 145 -0.23 6.31 2.54
N VAL A 146 -0.68 6.85 1.40
CA VAL A 146 -1.81 7.81 1.37
C VAL A 146 -3.10 7.17 1.87
N ASP A 147 -3.37 5.92 1.49
CA ASP A 147 -4.54 5.17 1.95
C ASP A 147 -4.50 4.92 3.47
N LEU A 148 -3.35 4.51 4.01
CA LEU A 148 -3.14 4.38 5.45
C LEU A 148 -3.42 5.70 6.18
N ALA A 149 -2.85 6.81 5.70
CA ALA A 149 -3.10 8.13 6.29
C ALA A 149 -4.58 8.51 6.26
N LYS A 150 -5.27 8.30 5.13
CA LYS A 150 -6.71 8.54 4.99
C LYS A 150 -7.50 7.75 6.02
N ARG A 151 -7.26 6.45 6.14
CA ARG A 151 -8.00 5.58 7.08
C ARG A 151 -7.69 5.92 8.53
N TYR A 152 -6.45 6.29 8.84
CA TYR A 152 -6.04 6.75 10.18
C TYR A 152 -6.80 8.02 10.58
N PHE A 153 -6.82 9.05 9.73
CA PHE A 153 -7.53 10.30 10.03
C PHE A 153 -9.05 10.17 9.96
N GLN A 154 -9.59 9.25 9.16
CA GLN A 154 -11.01 8.88 9.20
C GLN A 154 -11.40 8.20 10.52
N ALA A 155 -10.53 7.34 11.07
CA ALA A 155 -10.76 6.73 12.38
C ALA A 155 -10.70 7.77 13.51
N LEU A 156 -9.71 8.67 13.48
CA LEU A 156 -9.65 9.80 14.41
C LEU A 156 -10.88 10.72 14.29
N SER A 157 -11.30 11.05 13.08
CA SER A 157 -12.50 11.86 12.86
C SER A 157 -13.77 11.19 13.40
N ALA A 158 -13.88 9.86 13.33
CA ALA A 158 -15.01 9.14 13.89
C ALA A 158 -15.00 9.13 15.42
N ASP A 159 -13.83 9.00 16.04
CA ASP A 159 -13.66 9.10 17.49
C ASP A 159 -14.05 10.49 18.01
N ASP A 160 -13.59 11.56 17.33
CA ASP A 160 -13.92 12.94 17.66
C ASP A 160 -15.40 13.27 17.45
N GLU A 161 -16.02 12.72 16.39
CA GLU A 161 -17.45 12.92 16.12
C GLU A 161 -18.32 12.37 17.25
N LEU A 162 -18.01 11.15 17.73
CA LEU A 162 -18.71 10.58 18.87
C LEU A 162 -18.54 11.44 20.12
N GLU A 163 -17.32 11.91 20.39
CA GLU A 163 -17.05 12.78 21.54
C GLU A 163 -17.85 14.09 21.48
N LEU A 164 -17.93 14.72 20.30
CA LEU A 164 -18.73 15.92 20.06
C LEU A 164 -20.23 15.67 20.21
N ILE A 165 -20.77 14.59 19.63
CA ILE A 165 -22.20 14.24 19.76
C ILE A 165 -22.56 13.98 21.22
N MET A 166 -21.73 13.23 21.95
CA MET A 166 -21.95 12.98 23.38
C MET A 166 -21.89 14.27 24.21
N ALA A 167 -20.97 15.18 23.88
CA ALA A 167 -20.86 16.47 24.54
C ALA A 167 -22.08 17.37 24.24
N GLU A 168 -22.54 17.40 22.98
CA GLU A 168 -23.72 18.15 22.56
C GLU A 168 -25.00 17.61 23.20
N ARG A 169 -25.15 16.29 23.25
CA ARG A 169 -26.27 15.61 23.93
C ARG A 169 -26.29 15.95 25.41
N ARG A 170 -25.13 15.91 26.08
CA ARG A 170 -25.01 16.31 27.50
C ARG A 170 -25.37 17.79 27.72
N ALA A 171 -24.96 18.68 26.82
CA ALA A 171 -25.32 20.10 26.92
C ALA A 171 -26.81 20.32 26.70
N THR A 172 -27.40 19.68 25.68
CA THR A 172 -28.82 19.79 25.35
C THR A 172 -29.70 19.18 26.44
N GLN A 173 -29.30 18.05 27.04
CA GLN A 173 -30.02 17.45 28.16
C GLN A 173 -30.09 18.39 29.37
N LYS A 174 -28.99 19.06 29.71
CA LYS A 174 -29.00 20.06 30.80
C LYS A 174 -29.96 21.22 30.52
N SER A 175 -30.04 21.66 29.27
CA SER A 175 -31.01 22.67 28.85
C SER A 175 -32.45 22.15 28.95
N LEU A 176 -32.70 20.89 28.56
CA LEU A 176 -34.00 20.24 28.68
C LEU A 176 -34.44 20.13 30.15
N ASP A 177 -33.56 19.69 31.05
CA ASP A 177 -33.86 19.57 32.47
C ASP A 177 -34.25 20.93 33.07
N ARG A 178 -33.54 22.00 32.66
CA ARG A 178 -33.82 23.37 33.08
C ARG A 178 -35.18 23.86 32.56
N VAL A 179 -35.48 23.63 31.28
CA VAL A 179 -36.75 24.04 30.67
C VAL A 179 -37.93 23.24 31.22
N SER A 180 -37.74 21.95 31.50
CA SER A 180 -38.74 21.10 32.17
C SER A 180 -39.11 21.66 33.55
N ALA A 181 -38.11 22.02 34.37
CA ALA A 181 -38.35 22.60 35.68
C ALA A 181 -39.07 23.97 35.60
N MET A 182 -38.82 24.75 34.53
CA MET A 182 -39.55 26.00 34.27
C MET A 182 -40.98 25.73 33.79
N TYR A 183 -41.19 24.73 32.95
CA TYR A 183 -42.51 24.31 32.46
C TYR A 183 -43.41 23.82 33.60
N ASP A 184 -42.87 23.03 34.55
CA ASP A 184 -43.60 22.58 35.75
C ASP A 184 -44.08 23.76 36.61
N LYS A 185 -43.33 24.86 36.58
CA LYS A 185 -43.66 26.14 37.22
C LYS A 185 -44.49 27.08 36.33
N LYS A 186 -44.93 26.63 35.15
CA LYS A 186 -45.67 27.39 34.13
C LYS A 186 -44.94 28.63 33.61
N MET A 187 -43.60 28.61 33.64
CA MET A 187 -42.71 29.69 33.20
C MET A 187 -42.10 29.45 31.81
N ALA A 188 -42.34 28.29 31.20
CA ALA A 188 -41.90 27.96 29.84
C ALA A 188 -43.06 27.41 29.01
N VAL A 189 -42.95 27.48 27.68
CA VAL A 189 -43.97 26.98 26.75
C VAL A 189 -43.73 25.51 26.45
N VAL A 190 -44.79 24.75 26.20
CA VAL A 190 -44.70 23.32 25.84
C VAL A 190 -43.90 23.08 24.55
N THR A 191 -43.91 24.04 23.63
CA THR A 191 -43.15 23.97 22.36
C THR A 191 -41.65 23.88 22.61
N ASP A 192 -41.11 24.75 23.47
CA ASP A 192 -39.68 24.78 23.82
C ASP A 192 -39.22 23.47 24.48
N LEU A 193 -40.10 22.88 25.32
CA LEU A 193 -39.85 21.58 25.94
C LEU A 193 -39.79 20.46 24.89
N LEU A 194 -40.75 20.45 23.96
CA LEU A 194 -40.83 19.44 22.90
C LEU A 194 -39.66 19.57 21.91
N ASP A 195 -39.24 20.79 21.56
CA ASP A 195 -38.11 21.03 20.66
C ASP A 195 -36.79 20.51 21.25
N LEU A 196 -36.53 20.78 22.54
CA LEU A 196 -35.36 20.25 23.23
C LEU A 196 -35.42 18.72 23.36
N LYS A 197 -36.59 18.16 23.68
CA LYS A 197 -36.78 16.70 23.77
C LYS A 197 -36.52 16.03 22.43
N ALA A 198 -37.10 16.54 21.35
CA ALA A 198 -36.86 16.06 19.99
C ALA A 198 -35.36 16.12 19.63
N ARG A 199 -34.65 17.19 20.05
CA ARG A 199 -33.21 17.29 19.79
C ARG A 199 -32.38 16.28 20.59
N VAL A 200 -32.69 16.04 21.86
CA VAL A 200 -32.04 14.99 22.66
C VAL A 200 -32.25 13.62 22.01
N ASP A 201 -33.47 13.32 21.58
CA ASP A 201 -33.82 12.06 20.94
C ASP A 201 -33.07 11.89 19.59
N LEU A 202 -32.95 12.97 18.80
CA LEU A 202 -32.15 12.96 17.57
C LEU A 202 -30.65 12.74 17.85
N LEU A 203 -30.08 13.40 18.86
CA LEU A 203 -28.68 13.21 19.25
C LEU A 203 -28.42 11.79 19.77
N ALA A 204 -29.39 11.18 20.44
CA ALA A 204 -29.30 9.78 20.85
C ALA A 204 -29.24 8.84 19.64
N ALA A 205 -30.01 9.11 18.58
CA ALA A 205 -29.92 8.37 17.32
C ALA A 205 -28.56 8.56 16.64
N GLN A 206 -28.08 9.81 16.54
CA GLN A 206 -26.77 10.13 15.95
C GLN A 206 -25.60 9.49 16.72
N GLU A 207 -25.72 9.33 18.04
CA GLU A 207 -24.71 8.64 18.84
C GLU A 207 -24.59 7.15 18.45
N VAL A 208 -25.71 6.49 18.13
CA VAL A 208 -25.70 5.09 17.65
C VAL A 208 -24.97 5.00 16.32
N ASP A 209 -25.24 5.92 15.39
CA ASP A 209 -24.57 5.97 14.09
C ASP A 209 -23.07 6.25 14.23
N ALA A 210 -22.68 7.19 15.09
CA ALA A 210 -21.27 7.51 15.36
C ALA A 210 -20.51 6.32 15.96
N ARG A 211 -21.13 5.56 16.88
CA ARG A 211 -20.54 4.31 17.41
C ARG A 211 -20.33 3.26 16.33
N ASN A 212 -21.29 3.14 15.40
CA ASN A 212 -21.13 2.25 14.24
C ASN A 212 -20.00 2.73 13.32
N GLN A 213 -19.89 4.05 13.09
CA GLN A 213 -18.84 4.62 12.27
C GLN A 213 -17.43 4.37 12.82
N ILE A 214 -17.24 4.40 14.15
CA ILE A 214 -15.97 3.99 14.78
C ILE A 214 -15.65 2.54 14.45
N ARG A 215 -16.63 1.62 14.57
CA ARG A 215 -16.39 0.20 14.26
C ARG A 215 -16.00 0.00 12.80
N LEU A 216 -16.64 0.72 11.88
CA LEU A 216 -16.34 0.67 10.44
C LEU A 216 -14.95 1.24 10.13
N SER A 217 -14.61 2.40 10.69
CA SER A 217 -13.30 3.04 10.46
C SER A 217 -12.15 2.24 11.06
N ARG A 218 -12.35 1.62 12.24
CA ARG A 218 -11.37 0.71 12.86
C ARG A 218 -11.20 -0.59 12.07
N ALA A 219 -12.29 -1.16 11.55
CA ALA A 219 -12.22 -2.32 10.66
C ALA A 219 -11.44 -1.99 9.37
N ALA A 220 -11.71 -0.82 8.76
CA ALA A 220 -10.99 -0.37 7.58
C ALA A 220 -9.49 -0.14 7.86
N LEU A 221 -9.12 0.41 9.02
CA LEU A 221 -7.71 0.54 9.40
C LEU A 221 -7.06 -0.82 9.66
N SER A 222 -7.79 -1.75 10.29
CA SER A 222 -7.32 -3.11 10.57
C SER A 222 -7.06 -3.92 9.30
N GLU A 223 -7.82 -3.67 8.23
CA GLU A 223 -7.63 -4.28 6.91
C GLU A 223 -6.23 -3.98 6.32
N ILE A 224 -5.74 -2.74 6.45
CA ILE A 224 -4.42 -2.36 5.93
C ILE A 224 -3.29 -2.88 6.82
N VAL A 225 -3.46 -2.79 8.15
CA VAL A 225 -2.41 -3.13 9.11
C VAL A 225 -2.28 -4.65 9.30
N GLY A 226 -3.32 -5.42 8.99
CA GLY A 226 -3.32 -6.88 9.13
C GLY A 226 -3.65 -7.38 10.54
N ARG A 227 -4.02 -6.50 11.47
CA ARG A 227 -4.46 -6.86 12.83
C ARG A 227 -5.59 -5.94 13.33
N PRO A 228 -6.42 -6.40 14.28
CA PRO A 228 -7.40 -5.54 14.94
C PRO A 228 -6.76 -4.34 15.64
N ILE A 229 -7.28 -3.14 15.40
CA ILE A 229 -6.87 -1.90 16.06
C ILE A 229 -7.94 -1.46 17.07
N THR A 230 -7.71 -1.74 18.36
CA THR A 230 -8.59 -1.35 19.48
C THR A 230 -8.00 -0.26 20.36
N GLU A 231 -6.73 0.06 20.17
CA GLU A 231 -5.97 1.04 20.94
C GLU A 231 -6.30 2.49 20.52
N PRO A 232 -6.17 3.47 21.44
CA PRO A 232 -6.41 4.87 21.12
C PRO A 232 -5.39 5.37 20.09
N LEU A 233 -5.83 6.22 19.16
CA LEU A 233 -4.95 6.81 18.16
C LEU A 233 -4.40 8.16 18.65
N SER A 234 -3.17 8.48 18.28
CA SER A 234 -2.55 9.77 18.61
C SER A 234 -3.24 10.92 17.87
N ARG A 235 -3.78 11.88 18.62
CA ARG A 235 -4.48 13.06 18.08
C ARG A 235 -3.50 14.14 17.61
N ILE A 236 -4.00 15.04 16.75
CA ILE A 236 -3.28 16.26 16.37
C ILE A 236 -3.15 17.16 17.60
N ARG A 237 -1.97 17.72 17.83
CA ARG A 237 -1.77 18.65 18.94
C ARG A 237 -2.40 20.02 18.65
N ASN A 238 -2.98 20.63 19.68
CA ASN A 238 -3.66 21.93 19.58
C ASN A 238 -2.69 23.14 19.45
N ASP A 239 -1.41 22.93 19.74
CA ASP A 239 -0.36 23.97 19.78
C ASP A 239 0.36 24.17 18.44
N ILE A 240 0.02 23.40 17.41
CA ILE A 240 0.73 23.41 16.13
C ILE A 240 0.05 24.34 15.13
N ALA A 241 0.86 25.20 14.51
CA ALA A 241 0.48 25.92 13.31
C ALA A 241 0.70 25.03 12.09
N LEU A 242 -0.38 24.54 11.48
CA LEU A 242 -0.35 23.86 10.19
C LEU A 242 -0.01 24.89 9.11
N GLN A 243 1.19 24.80 8.53
CA GLN A 243 1.70 25.76 7.55
C GLN A 243 1.61 25.24 6.12
N VAL A 244 1.39 26.17 5.20
CA VAL A 244 1.35 25.93 3.75
C VAL A 244 2.72 25.48 3.26
N PRO A 245 2.79 24.63 2.22
CA PRO A 245 4.02 24.43 1.45
C PRO A 245 4.64 25.78 1.03
N SER A 246 5.90 26.03 1.38
CA SER A 246 6.56 27.32 1.13
C SER A 246 6.94 27.57 -0.33
N LYS A 247 6.97 26.52 -1.15
CA LYS A 247 7.36 26.58 -2.57
C LYS A 247 6.16 26.91 -3.46
N SER A 248 6.40 27.53 -4.62
CA SER A 248 5.36 27.87 -5.59
C SER A 248 4.77 26.62 -6.26
N MET A 249 3.55 26.74 -6.78
CA MET A 249 2.87 25.67 -7.51
C MET A 249 3.73 25.11 -8.67
N ASP A 250 4.34 25.99 -9.46
CA ASP A 250 5.16 25.58 -10.61
C ASP A 250 6.36 24.73 -10.20
N THR A 251 6.98 25.04 -9.04
CA THR A 251 8.08 24.21 -8.53
C THR A 251 7.62 22.83 -8.07
N TRP A 252 6.40 22.71 -7.52
CA TRP A 252 5.82 21.41 -7.18
C TRP A 252 5.48 20.59 -8.43
N VAL A 253 4.94 21.23 -9.47
CA VAL A 253 4.65 20.56 -10.75
C VAL A 253 5.94 20.12 -11.44
N ALA A 254 6.97 20.96 -11.48
CA ALA A 254 8.28 20.60 -12.03
C ALA A 254 8.89 19.41 -11.28
N GLN A 255 8.85 19.44 -9.94
CA GLN A 255 9.32 18.33 -9.12
C GLN A 255 8.52 17.04 -9.38
N ALA A 256 7.19 17.14 -9.52
CA ALA A 256 6.33 16.00 -9.83
C ALA A 256 6.68 15.39 -11.20
N ILE A 257 6.91 16.18 -12.24
CA ILE A 257 7.32 15.66 -13.55
C ILE A 257 8.67 14.94 -13.48
N ASP A 258 9.60 15.44 -12.68
CA ASP A 258 10.94 14.85 -12.59
C ASP A 258 10.99 13.56 -11.77
N SER A 259 10.26 13.51 -10.66
CA SER A 259 10.46 12.49 -9.61
C SER A 259 9.26 11.57 -9.37
N ASN A 260 8.11 11.79 -10.01
CA ASN A 260 6.93 10.96 -9.76
C ASN A 260 7.14 9.50 -10.24
N PRO A 261 7.02 8.49 -9.34
CA PRO A 261 7.28 7.10 -9.70
C PRO A 261 6.30 6.53 -10.74
N LEU A 262 5.03 6.99 -10.75
CA LEU A 262 4.05 6.56 -11.76
C LEU A 262 4.47 7.03 -13.16
N LEU A 263 4.99 8.25 -13.30
CA LEU A 263 5.50 8.74 -14.58
C LEU A 263 6.78 7.98 -14.99
N LYS A 264 7.72 7.78 -14.06
CA LYS A 264 8.95 7.00 -14.30
C LYS A 264 8.65 5.57 -14.76
N ALA A 265 7.69 4.91 -14.13
CA ALA A 265 7.23 3.58 -14.55
C ALA A 265 6.68 3.57 -15.99
N ARG A 266 6.04 4.66 -16.43
CA ARG A 266 5.50 4.78 -17.79
C ARG A 266 6.58 5.12 -18.80
N GLU A 267 7.55 5.96 -18.45
CA GLU A 267 8.76 6.19 -19.24
C GLU A 267 9.52 4.87 -19.47
N SER A 268 9.78 4.07 -18.43
CA SER A 268 10.38 2.74 -18.59
C SER A 268 9.51 1.79 -19.42
N SER A 269 8.18 1.94 -19.40
CA SER A 269 7.29 1.17 -20.29
C SER A 269 7.52 1.50 -21.76
N LEU A 270 7.82 2.77 -22.08
CA LEU A 270 8.20 3.18 -23.44
C LEU A 270 9.55 2.56 -23.81
N ASP A 271 10.50 2.47 -22.88
CA ASP A 271 11.78 1.78 -23.12
C ASP A 271 11.61 0.28 -23.36
N VAL A 272 10.69 -0.38 -22.65
CA VAL A 272 10.27 -1.76 -22.93
C VAL A 272 9.72 -1.89 -24.35
N ALA A 273 8.83 -0.98 -24.78
CA ALA A 273 8.28 -0.99 -26.14
C ALA A 273 9.36 -0.73 -27.20
N ASN A 274 10.28 0.20 -26.95
CA ASN A 274 11.44 0.49 -27.79
C ASN A 274 12.32 -0.76 -27.96
N ALA A 275 12.62 -1.46 -26.87
CA ALA A 275 13.38 -2.71 -26.88
C ALA A 275 12.63 -3.82 -27.61
N ALA A 276 11.31 -3.93 -27.44
CA ALA A 276 10.48 -4.89 -28.14
C ALA A 276 10.53 -4.68 -29.66
N VAL A 277 10.48 -3.43 -30.16
CA VAL A 277 10.66 -3.13 -31.60
C VAL A 277 12.03 -3.59 -32.09
N ARG A 278 13.11 -3.34 -31.32
CA ARG A 278 14.47 -3.79 -31.67
C ARG A 278 14.58 -5.32 -31.65
N GLU A 279 13.95 -5.99 -30.69
CA GLU A 279 13.84 -7.45 -30.62
C GLU A 279 13.13 -8.01 -31.85
N GLY A 280 12.00 -7.42 -32.24
CA GLY A 280 11.25 -7.80 -33.44
C GLY A 280 12.08 -7.64 -34.71
N LYS A 281 12.82 -6.53 -34.84
CA LYS A 281 13.78 -6.30 -35.94
C LYS A 281 14.92 -7.33 -35.92
N GLY A 282 15.30 -7.82 -34.74
CA GLY A 282 16.25 -8.91 -34.52
C GLY A 282 15.96 -10.16 -35.35
N GLY A 283 14.69 -10.44 -35.64
CA GLY A 283 14.29 -11.58 -36.47
C GLY A 283 14.70 -11.51 -37.95
N HIS A 284 15.23 -10.37 -38.42
CA HIS A 284 15.83 -10.21 -39.74
C HIS A 284 17.35 -10.36 -39.75
N TYR A 285 17.99 -10.37 -38.58
CA TYR A 285 19.45 -10.46 -38.48
C TYR A 285 19.91 -11.92 -38.52
N PRO A 286 21.15 -12.17 -38.98
CA PRO A 286 21.74 -13.50 -38.90
C PRO A 286 21.91 -13.92 -37.43
N THR A 287 21.93 -15.23 -37.20
CA THR A 287 22.30 -15.81 -35.90
C THR A 287 23.54 -16.68 -36.07
N LEU A 288 24.53 -16.48 -35.19
CA LEU A 288 25.76 -17.26 -35.13
C LEU A 288 25.75 -18.08 -33.84
N THR A 289 25.88 -19.38 -33.98
CA THR A 289 25.81 -20.36 -32.90
C THR A 289 27.08 -21.20 -32.89
N PHE A 290 27.57 -21.49 -31.70
CA PHE A 290 28.62 -22.46 -31.46
C PHE A 290 28.02 -23.65 -30.71
N THR A 291 28.19 -24.84 -31.25
CA THR A 291 27.67 -26.08 -30.68
C THR A 291 28.81 -27.07 -30.48
N LEU A 292 28.90 -27.65 -29.28
CA LEU A 292 29.73 -28.80 -28.98
C LEU A 292 28.82 -29.97 -28.62
N GLY A 293 28.98 -31.10 -29.30
CA GLY A 293 28.24 -32.33 -29.04
C GLY A 293 29.21 -33.46 -28.71
N ALA A 294 28.92 -34.20 -27.65
CA ALA A 294 29.51 -35.50 -27.37
C ALA A 294 28.38 -36.52 -27.31
N GLN A 295 28.48 -37.60 -28.07
CA GLN A 295 27.44 -38.63 -28.13
C GLN A 295 28.06 -40.02 -28.07
N GLN A 296 27.51 -40.86 -27.20
CA GLN A 296 27.74 -42.29 -27.19
C GLN A 296 26.43 -42.97 -27.63
N SER A 297 26.48 -43.86 -28.63
CA SER A 297 25.29 -44.51 -29.18
C SER A 297 25.59 -45.88 -29.78
N ASP A 298 24.72 -46.85 -29.55
CA ASP A 298 24.66 -48.14 -30.26
C ASP A 298 23.46 -48.21 -31.23
N VAL A 299 22.79 -47.08 -31.45
CA VAL A 299 21.74 -46.89 -32.47
C VAL A 299 22.39 -46.78 -33.85
N GLY A 300 22.09 -47.71 -34.74
CA GLY A 300 22.51 -47.73 -36.14
C GLY A 300 21.56 -46.96 -37.07
N TYR A 301 21.91 -46.94 -38.36
CA TYR A 301 21.04 -46.38 -39.40
C TYR A 301 19.74 -47.18 -39.50
N ASP A 302 18.61 -46.50 -39.75
CA ASP A 302 17.26 -47.10 -39.77
C ASP A 302 16.92 -47.90 -38.49
N ASN A 303 17.28 -47.33 -37.35
CA ASN A 303 17.13 -47.90 -36.02
C ASN A 303 17.87 -49.21 -35.76
N THR A 304 18.65 -49.75 -36.70
CA THR A 304 19.35 -51.04 -36.57
C THR A 304 20.27 -51.11 -35.34
N LEU A 305 20.61 -52.33 -34.91
CA LEU A 305 21.62 -52.52 -33.88
C LEU A 305 23.01 -52.25 -34.47
N SER A 306 23.77 -51.33 -33.88
CA SER A 306 25.13 -51.00 -34.29
C SER A 306 26.10 -51.19 -33.12
N PRO A 307 27.38 -51.49 -33.35
CA PRO A 307 28.39 -51.40 -32.31
C PRO A 307 28.37 -50.02 -31.67
N ARG A 308 28.65 -49.98 -30.36
CA ARG A 308 28.80 -48.73 -29.63
C ARG A 308 29.79 -47.81 -30.37
N SER A 309 29.34 -46.58 -30.59
CA SER A 309 30.12 -45.51 -31.20
C SER A 309 30.16 -44.30 -30.27
N ASP A 310 31.33 -43.67 -30.20
CA ASP A 310 31.53 -42.40 -29.48
C ASP A 310 31.86 -41.33 -30.54
N SER A 311 31.12 -40.22 -30.54
CA SER A 311 31.22 -39.12 -31.52
C SER A 311 31.37 -37.78 -30.81
N TYR A 312 32.28 -36.94 -31.29
CA TYR A 312 32.54 -35.60 -30.78
C TYR A 312 32.51 -34.61 -31.93
N VAL A 313 31.66 -33.60 -31.83
CA VAL A 313 31.42 -32.63 -32.92
C VAL A 313 31.51 -31.21 -32.37
N ALA A 314 32.24 -30.36 -33.07
CA ALA A 314 32.24 -28.91 -32.87
C ALA A 314 31.71 -28.24 -34.13
N THR A 315 30.74 -27.35 -33.99
CA THR A 315 30.07 -26.70 -35.14
C THR A 315 29.90 -25.21 -34.87
N ILE A 316 30.28 -24.40 -35.87
CA ILE A 316 29.88 -22.99 -35.93
C ILE A 316 28.79 -22.90 -36.99
N GLY A 317 27.55 -22.64 -36.55
CA GLY A 317 26.38 -22.53 -37.41
C GLY A 317 25.98 -21.08 -37.64
N VAL A 318 25.82 -20.69 -38.89
CA VAL A 318 25.22 -19.40 -39.29
C VAL A 318 23.83 -19.66 -39.87
N ARG A 319 22.81 -18.97 -39.34
CA ARG A 319 21.46 -18.99 -39.90
C ARG A 319 21.04 -17.58 -40.28
N VAL A 320 20.78 -17.34 -41.56
CA VAL A 320 20.32 -16.05 -42.09
C VAL A 320 18.88 -16.20 -42.62
N PRO A 321 17.88 -15.60 -41.96
CA PRO A 321 16.51 -15.64 -42.47
C PRO A 321 16.39 -14.72 -43.70
N ILE A 322 16.19 -15.30 -44.88
CA ILE A 322 16.03 -14.54 -46.13
C ILE A 322 14.58 -14.09 -46.34
N TYR A 323 13.63 -15.00 -46.14
CA TYR A 323 12.20 -14.72 -46.31
C TYR A 323 11.36 -15.61 -45.37
N SER A 324 10.44 -14.98 -44.62
CA SER A 324 9.58 -15.63 -43.62
C SER A 324 8.08 -15.42 -43.90
N GLY A 325 7.69 -15.29 -45.18
CA GLY A 325 6.29 -15.06 -45.56
C GLY A 325 5.71 -13.73 -45.10
N GLY A 326 6.56 -12.73 -44.82
CA GLY A 326 6.15 -11.40 -44.33
C GLY A 326 5.78 -11.34 -42.84
N SER A 327 5.83 -12.47 -42.11
CA SER A 327 5.48 -12.55 -40.69
C SER A 327 6.33 -11.64 -39.80
N THR A 328 7.65 -11.64 -40.00
CA THR A 328 8.58 -10.79 -39.22
C THR A 328 8.29 -9.31 -39.43
N SER A 329 8.05 -8.88 -40.67
CA SER A 329 7.75 -7.49 -40.97
C SER A 329 6.38 -7.06 -40.43
N ALA A 330 5.37 -7.93 -40.46
CA ALA A 330 4.08 -7.68 -39.83
C ALA A 330 4.20 -7.52 -38.31
N ARG A 331 4.98 -8.39 -37.65
CA ARG A 331 5.27 -8.29 -36.21
C ARG A 331 5.96 -6.97 -35.85
N VAL A 332 6.95 -6.54 -36.63
CA VAL A 332 7.65 -5.25 -36.40
C VAL A 332 6.69 -4.07 -36.54
N ARG A 333 5.80 -4.07 -37.55
CA ARG A 333 4.78 -3.01 -37.69
C ARG A 333 3.82 -2.98 -36.49
N GLY A 334 3.38 -4.15 -36.01
CA GLY A 334 2.54 -4.25 -34.81
C GLY A 334 3.22 -3.65 -33.57
N LEU A 335 4.48 -4.03 -33.33
CA LEU A 335 5.28 -3.50 -32.21
C LEU A 335 5.54 -1.99 -32.32
N TYR A 336 5.70 -1.46 -33.54
CA TYR A 336 5.85 -0.02 -33.75
C TYR A 336 4.57 0.75 -33.42
N ASN A 337 3.40 0.22 -33.79
CA ASN A 337 2.12 0.83 -33.40
C ASN A 337 1.91 0.77 -31.88
N GLU A 338 2.31 -0.32 -31.23
CA GLU A 338 2.27 -0.46 -29.77
C GLU A 338 3.20 0.55 -29.07
N GLN A 339 4.39 0.78 -29.64
CA GLN A 339 5.32 1.81 -29.18
C GLN A 339 4.69 3.21 -29.25
N LEU A 340 4.04 3.55 -30.38
CA LEU A 340 3.34 4.83 -30.53
C LEU A 340 2.17 4.96 -29.55
N ALA A 341 1.42 3.87 -29.29
CA ALA A 341 0.37 3.86 -28.28
C ALA A 341 0.94 4.10 -26.87
N THR A 342 2.04 3.43 -26.54
CA THR A 342 2.75 3.60 -25.25
C THR A 342 3.26 5.04 -25.07
N GLU A 343 3.71 5.69 -26.14
CA GLU A 343 4.10 7.11 -26.12
C GLU A 343 2.92 8.02 -25.76
N GLN A 344 1.73 7.75 -26.30
CA GLN A 344 0.52 8.48 -25.91
C GLN A 344 0.10 8.20 -24.47
N ASP A 345 0.29 6.97 -23.97
CA ASP A 345 0.07 6.63 -22.56
C ASP A 345 1.00 7.42 -21.63
N VAL A 346 2.28 7.62 -22.01
CA VAL A 346 3.22 8.45 -21.25
C VAL A 346 2.72 9.90 -21.19
N GLU A 347 2.32 10.50 -22.31
CA GLU A 347 1.79 11.86 -22.32
C GLU A 347 0.49 11.99 -21.52
N SER A 348 -0.39 10.99 -21.57
CA SER A 348 -1.61 10.91 -20.76
C SER A 348 -1.27 10.94 -19.25
N VAL A 349 -0.33 10.10 -18.81
CA VAL A 349 0.11 10.07 -17.41
C VAL A 349 0.85 11.34 -17.03
N ARG A 350 1.65 11.93 -17.92
CA ARG A 350 2.30 13.23 -17.68
C ARG A 350 1.26 14.32 -17.41
N ARG A 351 0.21 14.41 -18.22
CA ARG A 351 -0.92 15.34 -18.01
C ARG A 351 -1.68 15.04 -16.73
N GLN A 352 -1.86 13.76 -16.39
CA GLN A 352 -2.47 13.35 -15.12
C GLN A 352 -1.65 13.84 -13.92
N VAL A 353 -0.34 13.62 -13.92
CA VAL A 353 0.56 14.07 -12.84
C VAL A 353 0.48 15.59 -12.67
N VAL A 354 0.50 16.36 -13.76
CA VAL A 354 0.34 17.83 -13.70
C VAL A 354 -1.01 18.23 -13.09
N LYS A 355 -2.10 17.64 -13.57
CA LYS A 355 -3.47 17.93 -13.11
C LYS A 355 -3.64 17.59 -11.63
N GLU A 356 -3.24 16.38 -11.22
CA GLU A 356 -3.41 15.90 -9.84
C GLU A 356 -2.48 16.63 -8.86
N THR A 357 -1.25 16.97 -9.26
CA THR A 357 -0.35 17.81 -8.44
C THR A 357 -0.93 19.20 -8.25
N THR A 358 -1.46 19.81 -9.31
CA THR A 358 -2.11 21.13 -9.25
C THR A 358 -3.32 21.09 -8.32
N ASN A 359 -4.17 20.08 -8.46
CA ASN A 359 -5.34 19.89 -7.60
C ASN A 359 -4.95 19.70 -6.12
N ALA A 360 -3.97 18.84 -5.85
CA ALA A 360 -3.47 18.60 -4.50
C ALA A 360 -2.87 19.86 -3.86
N TYR A 361 -2.10 20.63 -4.63
CA TYR A 361 -1.52 21.90 -4.18
C TYR A 361 -2.61 22.92 -3.83
N LEU A 362 -3.57 23.17 -4.74
CA LEU A 362 -4.65 24.14 -4.51
C LEU A 362 -5.55 23.72 -3.34
N THR A 363 -5.79 22.42 -3.19
CA THR A 363 -6.59 21.89 -2.08
C THR A 363 -5.84 22.02 -0.75
N ALA A 364 -4.55 21.69 -0.69
CA ALA A 364 -3.74 21.87 0.50
C ALA A 364 -3.61 23.36 0.89
N PHE A 365 -3.37 24.23 -0.09
CA PHE A 365 -3.27 25.68 0.10
C PHE A 365 -4.58 26.27 0.65
N SER A 366 -5.71 25.97 0.00
CA SER A 366 -7.02 26.46 0.46
C SER A 366 -7.45 25.87 1.81
N SER A 367 -6.97 24.67 2.16
CA SER A 367 -7.28 24.04 3.45
C SER A 367 -6.70 24.81 4.64
N VAL A 368 -5.53 25.45 4.50
CA VAL A 368 -4.97 26.30 5.57
C VAL A 368 -5.86 27.52 5.83
N GLU A 369 -6.33 28.16 4.77
CA GLU A 369 -7.27 29.28 4.88
C GLU A 369 -8.62 28.86 5.49
N LYS A 370 -9.13 27.67 5.10
CA LYS A 370 -10.33 27.08 5.72
C LYS A 370 -10.14 26.79 7.20
N ILE A 371 -8.99 26.26 7.62
CA ILE A 371 -8.68 26.03 9.04
C ILE A 371 -8.68 27.36 9.80
N ARG A 372 -8.06 28.40 9.26
CA ARG A 372 -8.05 29.74 9.86
C ARG A 372 -9.46 30.31 10.00
N ALA A 373 -10.28 30.21 8.95
CA ALA A 373 -11.67 30.67 8.97
C ALA A 373 -12.53 29.87 9.98
N ASN A 374 -12.40 28.54 10.01
CA ASN A 374 -13.13 27.68 10.95
C ASN A 374 -12.70 27.91 12.40
N LYS A 375 -11.42 28.24 12.65
CA LYS A 375 -10.95 28.63 13.99
C LYS A 375 -11.61 29.92 14.48
N ASN A 376 -11.72 30.92 13.60
CA ASN A 376 -12.41 32.18 13.93
C ASN A 376 -13.93 31.98 14.08
N ALA A 377 -14.52 31.15 13.24
CA ALA A 377 -15.93 30.78 13.33
C ALA A 377 -16.22 30.07 14.65
N LEU A 378 -15.38 29.12 15.06
CA LEU A 378 -15.49 28.44 16.34
C LEU A 378 -15.42 29.42 17.52
N ALA A 379 -14.41 30.29 17.56
CA ALA A 379 -14.28 31.29 18.62
C ALA A 379 -15.52 32.21 18.72
N SER A 380 -16.09 32.59 17.58
CA SER A 380 -17.32 33.40 17.52
C SER A 380 -18.56 32.62 17.98
N SER A 381 -18.70 31.36 17.54
CA SER A 381 -19.82 30.49 17.91
C SER A 381 -19.78 30.10 19.39
N GLU A 382 -18.60 29.87 19.96
CA GLU A 382 -18.41 29.66 21.41
C GLU A 382 -18.88 30.88 22.21
N GLN A 383 -18.45 32.07 21.82
CA GLN A 383 -18.85 33.30 22.51
C GLN A 383 -20.35 33.58 22.34
N SER A 384 -20.92 33.30 21.17
CA SER A 384 -22.36 33.39 20.91
C SER A 384 -23.15 32.42 21.80
N SER A 385 -22.69 31.18 21.95
CA SER A 385 -23.30 30.16 22.80
C SER A 385 -23.30 30.58 24.26
N ILE A 386 -22.17 31.10 24.76
CA ILE A 386 -22.07 31.63 26.12
C ILE A 386 -23.01 32.83 26.32
N ALA A 387 -23.08 33.74 25.35
CA ALA A 387 -23.96 34.91 25.40
C ALA A 387 -25.44 34.50 25.40
N ALA A 388 -25.85 33.56 24.53
CA ALA A 388 -27.21 33.05 24.46
C ALA A 388 -27.63 32.36 25.76
N GLN A 389 -26.76 31.52 26.35
CA GLN A 389 -27.01 30.86 27.63
C GLN A 389 -27.20 31.88 28.78
N LYS A 390 -26.41 32.95 28.79
CA LYS A 390 -26.57 34.05 29.76
C LYS A 390 -27.86 34.85 29.51
N ALA A 391 -28.15 35.22 28.28
CA ALA A 391 -29.37 35.94 27.92
C ALA A 391 -30.64 35.14 28.29
N PHE A 392 -30.63 33.82 28.11
CA PHE A 392 -31.70 32.94 28.54
C PHE A 392 -31.86 32.92 30.06
N SER A 393 -30.74 33.01 30.80
CA SER A 393 -30.80 33.11 32.27
C SER A 393 -31.43 34.40 32.78
N TYR A 394 -31.40 35.47 31.97
CA TYR A 394 -32.07 36.73 32.24
C TYR A 394 -33.46 36.84 31.60
N GLY A 395 -33.93 35.78 30.90
CA GLY A 395 -35.24 35.77 30.23
C GLY A 395 -35.33 36.64 28.97
N VAL A 396 -34.19 36.99 28.37
CA VAL A 396 -34.11 37.90 27.20
C VAL A 396 -34.25 37.14 25.86
N VAL A 397 -33.93 35.84 25.85
CA VAL A 397 -34.04 34.96 24.69
C VAL A 397 -34.72 33.65 25.09
N ASN A 398 -35.24 32.89 24.12
CA ASN A 398 -35.96 31.65 24.37
C ASN A 398 -35.03 30.43 24.38
N ALA A 399 -35.54 29.27 24.78
CA ALA A 399 -34.74 28.04 24.85
C ALA A 399 -34.27 27.58 23.45
N VAL A 400 -35.06 27.84 22.41
CA VAL A 400 -34.75 27.51 21.01
C VAL A 400 -33.57 28.34 20.48
N ASP A 401 -33.41 29.59 20.93
CA ASP A 401 -32.27 30.44 20.55
C ASP A 401 -30.96 29.89 21.14
N VAL A 402 -31.01 29.46 22.41
CA VAL A 402 -29.88 28.78 23.08
C VAL A 402 -29.57 27.47 22.37
N LEU A 403 -30.59 26.67 22.06
CA LEU A 403 -30.44 25.42 21.35
C LEU A 403 -29.69 25.64 20.04
N THR A 404 -30.16 26.58 19.22
CA THR A 404 -29.56 26.96 17.92
C THR A 404 -28.11 27.39 18.07
N SER A 405 -27.80 28.22 19.06
CA SER A 405 -26.43 28.70 19.30
C SER A 405 -25.48 27.55 19.70
N VAL A 406 -25.94 26.64 20.56
CA VAL A 406 -25.20 25.42 20.93
C VAL A 406 -24.97 24.52 19.71
N GLN A 407 -25.97 24.33 18.83
CA GLN A 407 -25.76 23.52 17.60
C GLN A 407 -24.69 24.15 16.70
N ASN A 408 -24.71 25.47 16.56
CA ASN A 408 -23.73 26.20 15.76
C ASN A 408 -22.31 26.07 16.32
N GLU A 409 -22.16 26.11 17.65
CA GLU A 409 -20.88 25.85 18.32
C GLU A 409 -20.34 24.46 18.02
N PHE A 410 -21.14 23.41 18.24
CA PHE A 410 -20.72 22.03 17.98
C PHE A 410 -20.46 21.75 16.50
N LYS A 411 -21.26 22.35 15.61
CA LYS A 411 -21.01 22.32 14.16
C LYS A 411 -19.67 22.96 13.81
N ALA A 412 -19.37 24.15 14.34
CA ALA A 412 -18.10 24.83 14.10
C ALA A 412 -16.89 24.03 14.64
N ARG A 413 -17.03 23.35 15.79
CA ARG A 413 -16.00 22.43 16.33
C ARG A 413 -15.72 21.30 15.35
N ARG A 414 -16.77 20.64 14.85
CA ARG A 414 -16.66 19.55 13.88
C ARG A 414 -16.02 20.01 12.56
N ASP A 415 -16.45 21.15 12.03
CA ASP A 415 -15.94 21.68 10.77
C ASP A 415 -14.45 22.06 10.89
N LEU A 416 -13.98 22.51 12.05
CA LEU A 416 -12.56 22.76 12.32
C LEU A 416 -11.74 21.46 12.30
N LEU A 417 -12.17 20.43 13.03
CA LEU A 417 -11.46 19.14 13.10
C LEU A 417 -11.40 18.49 11.72
N ARG A 418 -12.52 18.48 11.00
CA ARG A 418 -12.57 17.95 9.63
C ARG A 418 -11.60 18.69 8.71
N ALA A 419 -11.54 20.03 8.77
CA ALA A 419 -10.61 20.82 7.97
C ALA A 419 -9.14 20.50 8.28
N GLN A 420 -8.79 20.21 9.55
CA GLN A 420 -7.45 19.79 9.95
C GLN A 420 -7.09 18.41 9.37
N TYR A 421 -7.99 17.43 9.47
CA TYR A 421 -7.79 16.09 8.91
C TYR A 421 -7.70 16.09 7.38
N ASP A 422 -8.56 16.88 6.73
CA ASP A 422 -8.54 17.05 5.28
C ASP A 422 -7.21 17.70 4.83
N PHE A 423 -6.70 18.72 5.54
CA PHE A 423 -5.41 19.32 5.22
C PHE A 423 -4.27 18.30 5.25
N ILE A 424 -4.16 17.50 6.31
CA ILE A 424 -3.08 16.51 6.44
C ILE A 424 -3.21 15.44 5.34
N THR A 425 -4.42 14.96 5.09
CA THR A 425 -4.69 14.01 4.02
C THR A 425 -4.28 14.56 2.65
N ASN A 426 -4.59 15.82 2.37
CA ASN A 426 -4.22 16.49 1.12
C ASN A 426 -2.71 16.73 1.01
N LEU A 427 -2.01 16.94 2.13
CA LEU A 427 -0.55 17.01 2.16
C LEU A 427 0.09 15.68 1.77
N PHE A 428 -0.43 14.54 2.25
CA PHE A 428 0.02 13.22 1.81
C PHE A 428 -0.22 13.00 0.31
N ILE A 429 -1.38 13.42 -0.20
CA ILE A 429 -1.69 13.35 -1.64
C ILE A 429 -0.70 14.20 -2.45
N LEU A 430 -0.42 15.42 -2.01
CA LEU A 430 0.55 16.30 -2.67
C LEU A 430 1.95 15.67 -2.67
N ASN A 431 2.40 15.13 -1.53
CA ASN A 431 3.71 14.48 -1.43
C ASN A 431 3.83 13.25 -2.35
N ARG A 432 2.78 12.41 -2.47
CA ARG A 432 2.75 11.30 -3.42
C ARG A 432 2.92 11.79 -4.85
N TRP A 433 2.11 12.75 -5.29
CA TRP A 433 2.17 13.25 -6.67
C TRP A 433 3.48 13.96 -6.97
N ALA A 434 4.06 14.63 -5.98
CA ALA A 434 5.36 15.27 -6.07
C ALA A 434 6.58 14.33 -6.00
N GLY A 435 6.35 13.01 -5.92
CA GLY A 435 7.41 12.01 -5.88
C GLY A 435 8.24 12.00 -4.59
N ARG A 436 7.72 12.54 -3.48
CA ARG A 436 8.46 12.51 -2.21
C ARG A 436 8.40 11.12 -1.57
N PRO A 437 9.49 10.66 -0.94
CA PRO A 437 9.52 9.38 -0.26
C PRO A 437 8.38 9.23 0.78
N PRO A 438 7.70 8.08 0.84
CA PRO A 438 6.59 7.90 1.76
C PRO A 438 7.00 8.02 3.24
N GLN A 439 8.18 7.49 3.60
CA GLN A 439 8.67 7.56 4.98
C GLN A 439 8.91 9.01 5.45
N GLU A 440 9.57 9.84 4.64
CA GLU A 440 9.79 11.27 4.94
C GLU A 440 8.45 12.01 5.12
N SER A 441 7.46 11.65 4.30
CA SER A 441 6.10 12.22 4.40
C SER A 441 5.44 11.86 5.72
N VAL A 442 5.52 10.59 6.15
CA VAL A 442 4.96 10.16 7.44
C VAL A 442 5.71 10.82 8.60
N ASP A 443 7.05 10.84 8.57
CA ASP A 443 7.87 11.49 9.61
C ASP A 443 7.46 12.96 9.81
N SER A 444 7.26 13.70 8.71
CA SER A 444 6.89 15.12 8.77
C SER A 444 5.55 15.39 9.47
N VAL A 445 4.58 14.48 9.30
CA VAL A 445 3.24 14.59 9.92
C VAL A 445 3.23 14.00 11.31
N ASN A 446 4.03 12.97 11.58
CA ASN A 446 4.11 12.30 12.87
C ASN A 446 4.55 13.28 13.98
N VAL A 447 5.36 14.30 13.65
CA VAL A 447 5.71 15.40 14.57
C VAL A 447 4.47 16.19 15.03
N TRP A 448 3.38 16.16 14.26
CA TRP A 448 2.13 16.82 14.61
C TRP A 448 1.20 16.01 15.49
N LEU A 449 1.50 14.73 15.65
CA LEU A 449 0.75 13.77 16.45
C LEU A 449 1.44 13.66 17.81
N GLY A 450 0.67 13.82 18.88
CA GLY A 450 1.27 13.77 20.22
C GLY A 450 0.46 14.50 21.27
N GLY A 451 -0.71 13.97 21.63
CA GLY A 451 -1.50 14.50 22.72
C GLY A 451 -2.37 13.41 23.33
N THR A 452 -2.27 13.20 24.64
CA THR A 452 -3.31 12.55 25.43
C THR A 452 -4.45 13.54 25.64
N ASN A 453 -5.70 13.08 25.48
CA ASN A 453 -6.90 13.90 25.55
C ASN A 453 -6.93 14.77 26.84
N PRO A 454 -7.15 16.10 26.77
CA PRO A 454 -7.32 16.94 27.96
C PRO A 454 -8.55 16.55 28.80
N ALA A 455 -9.50 15.78 28.27
CA ALA A 455 -10.58 15.17 29.04
C ALA A 455 -10.09 13.98 29.88
N VAL A 456 -9.08 13.22 29.42
CA VAL A 456 -8.41 12.17 30.20
C VAL A 456 -7.49 12.81 31.24
N GLU A 457 -6.82 13.91 30.90
CA GLU A 457 -6.00 14.69 31.84
C GLU A 457 -6.86 15.36 32.92
N LYS A 458 -8.00 15.98 32.57
CA LYS A 458 -8.98 16.49 33.54
C LYS A 458 -9.65 15.39 34.35
N ALA A 459 -9.92 14.21 33.76
CA ALA A 459 -10.45 13.07 34.50
C ALA A 459 -9.41 12.52 35.50
N ALA A 460 -8.14 12.42 35.10
CA ALA A 460 -7.03 12.02 35.95
C ALA A 460 -6.77 13.03 37.08
N ASP A 461 -6.77 14.33 36.79
CA ASP A 461 -6.64 15.40 37.79
C ASP A 461 -7.84 15.44 38.76
N SER A 462 -9.04 15.14 38.27
CA SER A 462 -10.23 15.06 39.13
C SER A 462 -10.25 13.80 40.01
N ALA A 463 -9.60 12.72 39.57
CA ALA A 463 -9.44 11.49 40.33
C ALA A 463 -8.34 11.61 41.40
N LEU A 464 -7.26 12.34 41.10
CA LEU A 464 -6.18 12.67 42.05
C LEU A 464 -6.62 13.65 43.15
N LYS A 465 -7.62 14.50 42.90
CA LYS A 465 -8.22 15.40 43.92
C LYS A 465 -9.33 14.77 44.76
N LYS A 466 -9.68 13.49 44.52
CA LYS A 466 -10.77 12.77 45.22
C LYS A 466 -10.32 11.53 45.98
N THR A 467 -9.05 11.44 46.34
CA THR A 467 -8.58 10.50 47.36
C THR A 467 -8.42 11.27 48.68
N PRO A 468 -9.18 10.92 49.75
CA PRO A 468 -9.03 11.53 51.06
C PRO A 468 -7.67 11.20 51.70
#